data_AF-A0A9E0I516-F1
#
_entry.id   AF-A0A9E0I516-F1
#
_cell.length_a   1.000
_cell.length_b   1.000
_cell.length_c   1.000
_cell.angle_alpha   90.00
_cell.angle_beta   90.00
_cell.angle_gamma   90.00
#
_symmetry.space_group_name_H-M   'P 1'
#
loop_
_entity.id
_entity.type
_entity.pdbx_description
1 polymer ?
#
loop_
_entity_poly.entity_id
_entity_poly.type
_entity_poly.pdbx_seq_one_letter_code
_entity_poly.pdbx_strand_id
1 'polypeptide(L)'
;MTTSSASSPANASPLGVLHPRLLALIAQAREQAAATPPAVGLVYPCDTLAIQAAVQIAHTGIARPVLIGPRSEIYRAADAVELDIGAFEVVETHSAAPAAAAAHATRLVHEGALASLMKGSLHTDELMSAVVNRETGLRTGRWISQAFLFDLPRYHKLFTQA
;
A
#
# COMPACT_ATOMS: atom_id res chain seq x y z
N MET A 1 0.36 39.74 20.71
CA MET A 1 1.29 39.53 19.58
C MET A 1 1.14 38.08 19.15
N THR A 2 0.39 37.89 18.07
CA THR A 2 0.02 36.59 17.50
C THR A 2 0.99 36.21 16.38
N THR A 3 1.59 35.03 16.47
CA THR A 3 2.26 34.35 15.34
C THR A 3 1.89 32.86 15.47
N SER A 4 0.79 32.40 14.87
CA SER A 4 0.70 31.94 13.48
C SER A 4 1.77 30.90 13.14
N SER A 5 1.50 29.64 13.53
CA SER A 5 2.29 28.47 13.12
C SER A 5 1.79 28.01 11.75
N ALA A 6 2.55 28.34 10.71
CA ALA A 6 2.31 27.94 9.34
C ALA A 6 2.33 26.41 9.19
N SER A 7 1.24 25.87 8.66
CA SER A 7 1.11 24.50 8.17
C SER A 7 2.05 24.23 7.01
N SER A 8 2.81 23.15 7.07
CA SER A 8 3.81 22.72 6.10
C SER A 8 3.21 22.47 4.68
N PRO A 9 3.85 22.92 3.59
CA PRO A 9 3.32 22.85 2.23
C PRO A 9 3.74 21.53 1.55
N ALA A 10 3.36 20.38 2.10
CA ALA A 10 3.71 19.07 1.51
C ALA A 10 2.68 18.57 0.48
N ASN A 11 1.64 19.35 0.16
CA ASN A 11 0.50 18.89 -0.66
C ASN A 11 0.24 19.76 -1.90
N ALA A 12 1.20 20.58 -2.32
CA ALA A 12 1.05 21.42 -3.51
C ALA A 12 1.26 20.57 -4.77
N SER A 13 0.16 20.19 -5.42
CA SER A 13 0.20 19.61 -6.77
C SER A 13 1.02 20.53 -7.70
N PRO A 14 1.96 20.03 -8.50
CA PRO A 14 2.95 20.84 -9.24
C PRO A 14 2.36 21.82 -10.28
N LEU A 15 1.04 21.86 -10.44
CA LEU A 15 0.30 22.73 -11.36
C LEU A 15 -0.75 23.63 -10.68
N GLY A 16 -0.82 23.67 -9.34
CA GLY A 16 -1.89 24.41 -8.63
C GLY A 16 -3.30 23.84 -8.89
N VAL A 17 -3.36 22.62 -9.45
CA VAL A 17 -4.60 21.92 -9.79
C VAL A 17 -5.14 21.26 -8.53
N LEU A 18 -6.33 21.70 -8.11
CA LEU A 18 -7.09 21.08 -7.04
C LEU A 18 -7.80 19.83 -7.57
N HIS A 19 -7.67 18.72 -6.84
CA HIS A 19 -8.39 17.46 -7.09
C HIS A 19 -9.45 17.26 -5.99
N PRO A 20 -10.57 18.01 -6.02
CA PRO A 20 -11.52 18.05 -4.90
C PRO A 20 -12.17 16.68 -4.64
N ARG A 21 -12.36 15.85 -5.67
CA ARG A 21 -13.03 14.55 -5.52
C ARG A 21 -12.07 13.51 -4.98
N LEU A 22 -10.82 13.53 -5.43
CA LEU A 22 -9.78 12.69 -4.83
C LEU A 22 -9.58 13.04 -3.36
N LEU A 23 -9.52 14.32 -3.03
CA LEU A 23 -9.39 14.78 -1.64
C LEU A 23 -10.60 14.35 -0.78
N ALA A 24 -11.81 14.42 -1.32
CA ALA A 24 -13.01 13.92 -0.63
C ALA A 24 -12.95 12.41 -0.38
N LEU A 25 -12.48 11.60 -1.35
CA LEU A 25 -12.28 10.16 -1.16
C LEU A 25 -11.22 9.86 -0.09
N ILE A 26 -10.11 10.59 -0.09
CA ILE A 26 -9.07 10.46 0.93
C ILE A 26 -9.62 10.80 2.32
N ALA A 27 -10.40 11.87 2.45
CA ALA A 27 -11.03 12.24 3.72
C ALA A 27 -12.00 11.16 4.22
N GLN A 28 -12.84 10.63 3.33
CA GLN A 28 -13.75 9.53 3.65
C GLN A 28 -12.99 8.27 4.08
N ALA A 29 -11.91 7.91 3.36
CA ALA A 29 -11.09 6.75 3.69
C ALA A 29 -10.44 6.89 5.07
N ARG A 30 -9.97 8.09 5.43
CA ARG A 30 -9.44 8.39 6.77
C ARG A 30 -10.49 8.27 7.86
N GLU A 31 -11.70 8.78 7.63
CA GLU A 31 -12.80 8.67 8.59
C GLU A 31 -13.17 7.20 8.84
N GLN A 32 -13.23 6.39 7.79
CA GLN A 32 -13.49 4.95 7.89
C GLN A 32 -12.35 4.20 8.60
N ALA A 33 -11.11 4.59 8.36
CA ALA A 33 -9.94 3.99 8.98
C ALA A 33 -9.71 4.44 10.44
N ALA A 34 -10.37 5.51 10.90
CA ALA A 34 -10.09 6.13 12.20
C ALA A 34 -10.27 5.17 13.39
N ALA A 35 -11.25 4.25 13.32
CA ALA A 35 -11.47 3.26 14.37
C ALA A 35 -10.51 2.06 14.26
N THR A 36 -10.44 1.47 13.06
CA THR A 36 -9.61 0.28 12.78
C THR A 36 -9.03 0.39 11.38
N PRO A 37 -7.79 0.88 11.22
CA PRO A 37 -7.15 0.98 9.92
C PRO A 37 -7.00 -0.40 9.27
N PRO A 38 -7.41 -0.59 8.01
CA PRO A 38 -7.23 -1.85 7.32
C PRO A 38 -5.74 -2.20 7.17
N ALA A 39 -5.43 -3.48 7.27
CA ALA A 39 -4.08 -4.00 7.11
C ALA A 39 -3.75 -4.19 5.62
N VAL A 40 -2.73 -3.50 5.13
CA VAL A 40 -2.25 -3.63 3.75
C VAL A 40 -0.92 -4.39 3.78
N GLY A 41 -0.90 -5.58 3.19
CA GLY A 41 0.32 -6.38 3.08
C GLY A 41 1.22 -5.88 1.95
N LEU A 42 2.33 -5.22 2.27
CA LEU A 42 3.41 -4.96 1.33
C LEU A 42 4.23 -6.23 1.14
N VAL A 43 4.10 -6.82 -0.05
CA VAL A 43 4.77 -8.07 -0.39
C VAL A 43 6.18 -7.77 -0.88
N TYR A 44 7.17 -8.41 -0.28
CA TYR A 44 8.59 -8.31 -0.62
C TYR A 44 9.10 -6.86 -0.73
N PRO A 45 9.04 -6.02 0.32
CA PRO A 45 9.49 -4.63 0.27
C PRO A 45 11.00 -4.51 0.52
N CYS A 46 11.82 -5.06 -0.39
CA CYS A 46 13.28 -5.12 -0.24
C CYS A 46 14.02 -3.97 -0.97
N ASP A 47 13.32 -2.90 -1.36
CA ASP A 47 13.89 -1.70 -1.96
C ASP A 47 13.47 -0.42 -1.21
N THR A 48 14.17 0.66 -1.50
CA THR A 48 13.99 1.96 -0.83
C THR A 48 12.60 2.57 -1.11
N LEU A 49 12.09 2.41 -2.33
CA LEU A 49 10.80 2.96 -2.74
C LEU A 49 9.63 2.27 -2.02
N ALA A 50 9.69 0.96 -1.84
CA ALA A 50 8.69 0.19 -1.12
C ALA A 50 8.66 0.54 0.38
N ILE A 51 9.83 0.73 1.00
CA ILE A 51 9.89 1.18 2.40
C ILE A 51 9.33 2.59 2.56
N GLN A 52 9.69 3.52 1.66
CA GLN A 52 9.10 4.86 1.65
C GLN A 52 7.58 4.80 1.49
N ALA A 53 7.07 3.95 0.61
CA ALA A 53 5.64 3.74 0.44
C ALA A 53 4.97 3.22 1.71
N ALA A 54 5.60 2.28 2.44
CA ALA A 54 5.10 1.79 3.74
C ALA A 54 4.92 2.93 4.74
N VAL A 55 5.95 3.77 4.88
CA VAL A 55 5.93 4.94 5.77
C VAL A 55 4.86 5.95 5.35
N GLN A 56 4.72 6.20 4.05
CA GLN A 56 3.65 7.08 3.54
C GLN A 56 2.26 6.52 3.84
N ILE A 57 2.03 5.21 3.68
CA ILE A 57 0.75 4.58 4.02
C ILE A 57 0.41 4.82 5.49
N ALA A 58 1.37 4.56 6.40
CA ALA A 58 1.18 4.81 7.83
C ALA A 58 0.87 6.30 8.12
N HIS A 59 1.61 7.23 7.50
CA HIS A 59 1.41 8.67 7.68
C HIS A 59 0.07 9.18 7.13
N THR A 60 -0.47 8.55 6.08
CA THR A 60 -1.76 8.98 5.52
C THR A 60 -2.94 8.71 6.46
N GLY A 61 -2.80 7.76 7.40
CA GLY A 61 -3.86 7.35 8.31
C GLY A 61 -4.99 6.56 7.64
N ILE A 62 -4.80 6.10 6.40
CA ILE A 62 -5.82 5.37 5.63
C ILE A 62 -5.70 3.85 5.84
N ALA A 63 -4.51 3.36 6.14
CA ALA A 63 -4.23 1.95 6.36
C ALA A 63 -2.97 1.77 7.21
N ARG A 64 -2.79 0.56 7.75
CA ARG A 64 -1.55 0.14 8.41
C ARG A 64 -0.75 -0.77 7.49
N PRO A 65 0.54 -0.51 7.23
CA PRO A 65 1.38 -1.40 6.43
C PRO A 65 1.79 -2.63 7.25
N VAL A 66 1.78 -3.80 6.61
CA VAL A 66 2.37 -5.05 7.11
C VAL A 66 3.42 -5.48 6.10
N LEU A 67 4.68 -5.57 6.51
CA LEU A 67 5.81 -5.88 5.63
C LEU A 67 6.02 -7.40 5.60
N ILE A 68 5.97 -8.01 4.42
CA ILE A 68 6.00 -9.48 4.27
C ILE A 68 7.19 -9.86 3.42
N GLY A 69 8.18 -10.56 3.98
CA GLY A 69 9.39 -10.93 3.24
C GLY A 69 10.59 -11.25 4.14
N PRO A 70 11.79 -11.39 3.55
CA PRO A 70 13.01 -11.66 4.30
C PRO A 70 13.36 -10.48 5.21
N ARG A 71 13.36 -10.71 6.52
CA ARG A 71 13.55 -9.67 7.53
C ARG A 71 14.85 -8.89 7.30
N SER A 72 15.97 -9.58 7.08
CA SER A 72 17.26 -8.95 6.85
C SER A 72 17.27 -7.97 5.67
N GLU A 73 16.60 -8.30 4.57
CA GLU A 73 16.55 -7.44 3.38
C GLU A 73 15.64 -6.22 3.58
N ILE A 74 14.51 -6.40 4.26
CA ILE A 74 13.57 -5.31 4.60
C ILE A 74 14.27 -4.28 5.49
N TYR A 75 14.97 -4.73 6.53
CA TYR A 75 15.70 -3.83 7.43
C TYR A 75 16.88 -3.15 6.71
N ARG A 76 17.62 -3.88 5.88
CA ARG A 76 18.68 -3.28 5.04
C ARG A 76 18.14 -2.19 4.11
N ALA A 77 16.96 -2.40 3.53
CA ALA A 77 16.33 -1.40 2.66
C ALA A 77 15.88 -0.16 3.45
N ALA A 78 15.40 -0.35 4.69
CA ALA A 78 15.05 0.74 5.60
C ALA A 78 16.27 1.54 6.08
N ASP A 79 17.36 0.85 6.43
CA ASP A 79 18.64 1.48 6.79
C ASP A 79 19.19 2.35 5.66
N ALA A 80 19.05 1.90 4.41
CA ALA A 80 19.51 2.65 3.24
C ALA A 80 18.78 3.98 2.99
N VAL A 81 17.60 4.17 3.59
CA VAL A 81 16.83 5.43 3.55
C VAL A 81 16.68 6.09 4.91
N GLU A 82 17.36 5.58 5.94
CA GLU A 82 17.32 6.09 7.31
C GLU A 82 15.88 6.20 7.87
N LEU A 83 14.99 5.27 7.48
CA LEU A 83 13.61 5.23 7.96
C LEU A 83 13.43 4.17 9.04
N ASP A 84 12.85 4.56 10.17
CA ASP A 84 12.49 3.62 11.22
C ASP A 84 11.20 2.86 10.84
N ILE A 85 11.33 1.54 10.71
CA ILE A 85 10.22 0.62 10.46
C ILE A 85 9.91 -0.25 11.68
N GLY A 86 10.49 0.02 12.85
CA GLY A 86 10.32 -0.78 14.06
C GLY A 86 8.87 -0.79 14.59
N ALA A 87 8.09 0.24 14.24
CA ALA A 87 6.66 0.29 14.52
C ALA A 87 5.79 -0.56 13.58
N PHE A 88 6.35 -1.05 12.46
CA PHE A 88 5.61 -1.84 11.49
C PHE A 88 5.66 -3.32 11.81
N GLU A 89 4.53 -4.00 11.56
CA GLU A 89 4.45 -5.44 11.64
C GLU A 89 5.27 -6.05 10.49
N VAL A 90 6.27 -6.88 10.83
CA VAL A 90 7.10 -7.60 9.85
C VAL A 90 6.81 -9.09 9.95
N VAL A 91 6.23 -9.65 8.89
CA VAL A 91 5.99 -11.08 8.73
C VAL A 91 7.16 -11.68 7.95
N GLU A 92 8.05 -12.36 8.67
CA GLU A 92 9.19 -13.02 8.09
C GLU A 92 8.77 -14.26 7.27
N THR A 93 9.39 -14.43 6.10
CA THR A 93 9.18 -15.58 5.24
C THR A 93 10.26 -16.62 5.44
N HIS A 94 9.90 -17.90 5.39
CA HIS A 94 10.82 -19.04 5.54
C HIS A 94 11.95 -19.08 4.49
N SER A 95 11.77 -18.36 3.38
CA SER A 95 12.73 -18.24 2.29
C SER A 95 12.84 -16.77 1.88
N ALA A 96 14.03 -16.38 1.41
CA ALA A 96 14.27 -15.09 0.77
C ALA A 96 13.71 -15.04 -0.67
N ALA A 97 13.15 -16.14 -1.20
CA ALA A 97 12.55 -16.12 -2.53
C ALA A 97 11.28 -15.23 -2.56
N PRO A 98 11.13 -14.31 -3.54
CA PRO A 98 9.94 -13.47 -3.66
C PRO A 98 8.62 -14.25 -3.75
N ALA A 99 8.63 -15.38 -4.45
CA ALA A 99 7.47 -16.26 -4.56
C ALA A 99 6.96 -16.78 -3.20
N ALA A 100 7.87 -17.02 -2.24
CA ALA A 100 7.49 -17.45 -0.89
C ALA A 100 6.77 -16.33 -0.12
N ALA A 101 7.21 -15.08 -0.29
CA ALA A 101 6.53 -13.91 0.27
C ALA A 101 5.15 -13.71 -0.36
N ALA A 102 5.03 -13.84 -1.68
CA ALA A 102 3.76 -13.74 -2.39
C ALA A 102 2.75 -14.81 -1.93
N ALA A 103 3.18 -16.06 -1.81
CA ALA A 103 2.34 -17.15 -1.31
C ALA A 103 1.90 -16.92 0.14
N HIS A 104 2.82 -16.49 1.01
CA HIS A 104 2.51 -16.21 2.41
C HIS A 104 1.53 -15.04 2.55
N ALA A 105 1.74 -13.95 1.83
CA ALA A 105 0.85 -12.80 1.83
C ALA A 105 -0.56 -13.14 1.32
N THR A 106 -0.63 -13.95 0.27
CA THR A 106 -1.90 -14.45 -0.29
C THR A 106 -2.69 -15.25 0.75
N ARG A 107 -2.01 -16.14 1.49
CA ARG A 107 -2.60 -16.92 2.59
C ARG A 107 -3.16 -16.01 3.69
N LEU A 108 -2.41 -14.98 4.09
CA LEU A 108 -2.86 -14.05 5.14
C LEU A 108 -4.10 -13.24 4.74
N VAL A 109 -4.26 -12.90 3.45
CA VAL A 109 -5.51 -12.31 2.95
C VAL A 109 -6.64 -13.33 2.96
N HIS A 110 -6.37 -14.56 2.53
CA HIS A 110 -7.36 -15.63 2.55
C HIS A 110 -7.89 -15.91 3.97
N GLU A 111 -7.04 -15.79 4.99
CA GLU A 111 -7.36 -15.93 6.41
C GLU A 111 -8.01 -14.67 7.03
N GLY A 112 -8.13 -13.58 6.27
CA GLY A 112 -8.69 -12.31 6.76
C GLY A 112 -7.77 -11.49 7.67
N ALA A 113 -6.50 -11.90 7.81
CA ALA A 113 -5.49 -11.14 8.56
C ALA A 113 -5.06 -9.85 7.82
N LEU A 114 -5.16 -9.85 6.49
CA LEU A 114 -4.88 -8.70 5.63
C LEU A 114 -6.12 -8.32 4.82
N ALA A 115 -6.37 -7.02 4.69
CA ALA A 115 -7.48 -6.49 3.90
C ALA A 115 -7.13 -6.40 2.41
N SER A 116 -5.86 -6.15 2.08
CA SER A 116 -5.38 -6.08 0.69
C SER A 116 -3.89 -6.35 0.57
N LEU A 117 -3.44 -6.61 -0.66
CA LEU A 117 -2.03 -6.76 -1.02
C LEU A 117 -1.55 -5.54 -1.80
N MET A 118 -0.31 -5.16 -1.55
CA MET A 118 0.43 -4.18 -2.32
C MET A 118 1.77 -4.78 -2.75
N LYS A 119 2.10 -4.63 -4.03
CA LYS A 119 3.39 -5.06 -4.58
C LYS A 119 4.52 -4.21 -4.00
N GLY A 120 5.55 -4.85 -3.45
CA GLY A 120 6.83 -4.22 -3.11
C GLY A 120 7.80 -4.30 -4.29
N SER A 121 9.03 -4.77 -4.03
CA SER A 121 10.13 -4.79 -5.00
C SER A 121 10.14 -6.05 -5.90
N LEU A 122 9.28 -7.02 -5.64
CA LEU A 122 9.11 -8.21 -6.49
C LEU A 122 8.50 -7.90 -7.86
N HIS A 123 8.68 -8.83 -8.80
CA HIS A 123 8.04 -8.73 -10.11
C HIS A 123 6.54 -9.01 -10.02
N THR A 124 5.76 -8.38 -10.92
CA THR A 124 4.30 -8.52 -10.93
C THR A 124 3.87 -9.96 -11.21
N ASP A 125 4.59 -10.70 -12.05
CA ASP A 125 4.30 -12.10 -12.35
C ASP A 125 4.46 -13.00 -11.12
N GLU A 126 5.45 -12.75 -10.26
CA GLU A 126 5.64 -13.49 -9.00
C GLU A 126 4.46 -13.28 -8.04
N LEU A 127 4.04 -12.01 -7.84
CA LEU A 127 2.87 -11.71 -7.02
C LEU A 127 1.60 -12.31 -7.63
N MET A 128 1.39 -12.10 -8.92
CA MET A 128 0.18 -12.54 -9.60
C MET A 128 0.09 -14.05 -9.66
N SER A 129 1.22 -14.78 -9.80
CA SER A 129 1.23 -16.24 -9.78
C SER A 129 0.68 -16.81 -8.47
N ALA A 130 0.98 -16.18 -7.33
CA ALA A 130 0.40 -16.57 -6.04
C ALA A 130 -1.09 -16.20 -5.96
N VAL A 131 -1.46 -14.97 -6.37
CA VAL A 131 -2.86 -14.49 -6.34
C VAL A 131 -3.77 -15.33 -7.23
N VAL A 132 -3.30 -15.78 -8.41
CA VAL A 132 -4.08 -16.57 -9.38
C VAL A 132 -3.94 -18.08 -9.19
N ASN A 133 -3.32 -18.53 -8.10
CA ASN A 133 -3.29 -19.94 -7.77
C ASN A 133 -4.74 -20.46 -7.56
N ARG A 134 -5.03 -21.67 -8.08
CA ARG A 134 -6.39 -22.23 -8.02
C ARG A 134 -6.79 -22.72 -6.64
N GLU A 135 -5.82 -23.20 -5.86
CA GLU A 135 -6.05 -23.87 -4.58
C GLU A 135 -5.81 -22.92 -3.41
N THR A 136 -4.76 -22.09 -3.51
CA THR A 136 -4.27 -21.23 -2.42
C THR A 136 -4.37 -19.74 -2.71
N GLY A 137 -4.85 -19.38 -3.91
CA GLY A 137 -4.95 -18.00 -4.38
C GLY A 137 -6.22 -17.28 -3.91
N LEU A 138 -6.45 -16.10 -4.48
CA LEU A 138 -7.63 -15.25 -4.22
C LEU A 138 -8.63 -15.32 -5.38
N ARG A 139 -8.58 -16.40 -6.16
CA ARG A 139 -9.45 -16.56 -7.33
C ARG A 139 -10.89 -16.76 -6.91
N THR A 140 -11.75 -16.15 -7.70
CA THR A 140 -13.19 -16.40 -7.68
C THR A 140 -13.62 -16.94 -9.05
N GLY A 141 -14.93 -17.07 -9.28
CA GLY A 141 -15.47 -17.37 -10.61
C GLY A 141 -15.35 -16.23 -11.64
N ARG A 142 -14.74 -15.09 -11.26
CA ARG A 142 -14.59 -13.91 -12.11
C ARG A 142 -13.13 -13.70 -12.52
N TRP A 143 -12.94 -13.06 -13.66
CA TRP A 143 -11.62 -12.64 -14.15
C TRP A 143 -11.10 -11.48 -13.32
N ILE A 144 -9.78 -11.44 -13.12
CA ILE A 144 -9.12 -10.27 -12.55
C ILE A 144 -9.05 -9.20 -13.63
N SER A 145 -9.51 -8.00 -13.28
CA SER A 145 -9.36 -6.80 -14.09
C SER A 145 -8.59 -5.74 -13.29
N GLN A 146 -8.04 -4.76 -13.99
CA GLN A 146 -7.45 -3.57 -13.39
C GLN A 146 -8.39 -2.39 -13.65
N ALA A 147 -8.48 -1.43 -12.74
CA ALA A 147 -9.26 -0.23 -12.97
C ALA A 147 -8.47 1.00 -12.56
N PHE A 148 -8.58 2.06 -13.35
CA PHE A 148 -8.03 3.38 -13.08
C PHE A 148 -9.15 4.34 -12.71
N LEU A 149 -8.85 5.21 -11.74
CA LEU A 149 -9.76 6.26 -11.27
C LEU A 149 -9.07 7.61 -11.44
N PHE A 150 -9.73 8.54 -12.14
CA PHE A 150 -9.18 9.85 -12.47
C PHE A 150 -10.07 10.99 -11.92
N ASP A 151 -9.45 12.00 -11.31
CA ASP A 151 -10.10 13.28 -11.00
C ASP A 151 -9.58 14.34 -11.98
N LEU A 152 -10.35 14.56 -13.04
CA LEU A 152 -10.00 15.45 -14.14
C LEU A 152 -10.51 16.88 -13.83
N PRO A 153 -9.67 17.94 -13.95
CA PRO A 153 -10.05 19.29 -13.56
C PRO A 153 -11.29 19.85 -14.28
N ARG A 154 -11.51 19.40 -15.52
CA ARG A 154 -12.63 19.83 -16.38
C ARG A 154 -13.81 18.85 -16.39
N TYR A 155 -13.79 17.81 -15.55
CA TYR A 155 -14.85 16.82 -15.47
C TYR A 155 -15.54 16.86 -14.10
N HIS A 156 -16.86 16.72 -14.09
CA HIS A 156 -17.68 16.97 -12.91
C HIS A 156 -17.81 15.76 -11.97
N LYS A 157 -17.32 14.60 -12.37
CA LYS A 157 -17.33 13.32 -11.62
C LYS A 157 -15.96 12.65 -11.72
N LEU A 158 -15.75 11.61 -10.92
CA LEU A 158 -14.61 10.71 -11.13
C LEU A 158 -14.82 9.93 -12.43
N PHE A 159 -13.75 9.78 -13.20
CA PHE A 159 -13.76 8.95 -14.41
C PHE A 159 -13.08 7.61 -14.10
N THR A 160 -13.77 6.52 -14.39
CA THR A 160 -13.26 5.16 -14.21
C THR A 160 -13.02 4.49 -15.55
N GLN A 161 -11.87 3.85 -15.72
CA GLN A 161 -11.57 2.97 -16.85
C GLN A 161 -11.16 1.60 -16.31
N ALA A 162 -11.83 0.53 -16.74
CA ALA A 162 -11.51 -0.86 -16.38
C ALA A 162 -10.86 -1.62 -17.54
#